data_AF-A0A376W1F1-F1
#
_entry.id   AF-A0A376W1F1-F1
#
_cell.length_a   1.000
_cell.length_b   1.000
_cell.length_c   1.000
_cell.angle_alpha   90.00
_cell.angle_beta   90.00
_cell.angle_gamma   90.00
#
_symmetry.space_group_name_H-M   'P 1'
#
loop_
_entity.id
_entity.type
_entity.pdbx_description
1 polymer ?
#
loop_
_entity_poly.entity_id
_entity_poly.type
_entity_poly.pdbx_seq_one_letter_code
_entity_poly.pdbx_strand_id
1 'polypeptide(L)'
;MNNNDLFQASRRRFLAQLGGLTVAGMLGPSLLTPRRATAAQAATEAVISKEGILTGSHWGAIRATVKDGRFVAAKPFELDKYPSKMIAGLPDHVHNAARIRYPMVRVELAA
;
A
#
# COMPACT_ATOMS: atom_id res chain seq x y z
N MET A 1 40.66 -55.80 -3.97
CA MET A 1 40.35 -54.82 -2.91
C MET A 1 41.06 -53.54 -3.27
N ASN A 2 40.36 -52.43 -3.53
CA ASN A 2 40.90 -51.07 -3.48
C ASN A 2 39.71 -50.11 -3.34
N ASN A 3 39.74 -49.36 -2.24
CA ASN A 3 38.59 -48.68 -1.65
C ASN A 3 38.46 -47.23 -2.16
N ASN A 4 37.22 -46.76 -2.24
CA ASN A 4 36.82 -45.43 -2.66
C ASN A 4 37.01 -44.40 -1.53
N ASP A 5 37.99 -43.48 -1.66
CA ASP A 5 38.17 -42.36 -0.73
C ASP A 5 37.50 -41.09 -1.26
N LEU A 6 36.16 -41.05 -1.24
CA LEU A 6 35.39 -39.94 -1.81
C LEU A 6 35.14 -38.76 -0.85
N PHE A 7 35.42 -38.85 0.45
CA PHE A 7 35.34 -37.68 1.34
C PHE A 7 36.25 -37.82 2.57
N GLN A 8 37.44 -37.21 2.51
CA GLN A 8 38.30 -37.06 3.68
C GLN A 8 37.91 -35.78 4.44
N ALA A 9 37.02 -35.93 5.44
CA ALA A 9 36.52 -34.84 6.27
C ALA A 9 37.63 -34.27 7.18
N SER A 10 38.30 -33.20 6.72
CA SER A 10 39.33 -32.49 7.48
C SER A 10 38.75 -31.35 8.30
N ARG A 11 39.01 -31.36 9.63
CA ARG A 11 38.62 -30.29 10.58
C ARG A 11 39.06 -28.90 10.11
N ARG A 12 40.21 -28.81 9.44
CA ARG A 12 40.74 -27.55 8.90
C ARG A 12 39.89 -27.01 7.74
N ARG A 13 39.43 -27.87 6.83
CA ARG A 13 38.53 -27.47 5.73
C ARG A 13 37.16 -27.06 6.26
N PHE A 14 36.66 -27.74 7.29
CA PHE A 14 35.42 -27.37 7.96
C PHE A 14 35.51 -25.98 8.62
N LEU A 15 36.58 -25.69 9.38
CA LEU A 15 36.78 -24.38 9.99
C LEU A 15 37.01 -23.27 8.96
N ALA A 16 37.72 -23.56 7.87
CA ALA A 16 37.90 -22.60 6.77
C ALA A 16 36.58 -22.26 6.06
N GLN A 17 35.70 -23.25 5.85
CA GLN A 17 34.38 -23.04 5.26
C GLN A 17 33.43 -22.28 6.21
N LEU A 18 33.49 -22.57 7.52
CA LEU A 18 32.75 -21.83 8.55
C LEU A 18 33.18 -20.35 8.64
N GLY A 19 34.48 -20.07 8.56
CA GLY A 19 35.01 -18.69 8.54
C GLY A 19 34.59 -17.89 7.31
N GLY A 20 34.34 -18.55 6.17
CA GLY A 20 33.82 -17.88 4.96
C GLY A 20 32.37 -17.43 5.09
N LEU A 21 31.54 -18.20 5.80
CA LEU A 21 30.11 -17.90 6.00
C LEU A 21 29.87 -16.74 6.96
N THR A 22 30.72 -16.53 7.96
CA THR A 22 30.58 -15.42 8.91
C THR A 22 30.82 -14.06 8.27
N VAL A 23 31.79 -13.96 7.36
CA VAL A 23 32.09 -12.69 6.64
C VAL A 23 30.95 -12.30 5.70
N ALA A 24 30.33 -13.27 5.02
CA ALA A 24 29.16 -13.02 4.17
C ALA A 24 27.94 -12.53 4.95
N GLY A 25 27.77 -12.97 6.21
CA GLY A 25 26.68 -12.53 7.09
C GLY A 25 26.79 -11.10 7.59
N MET A 26 27.99 -10.50 7.62
CA MET A 26 28.21 -9.13 8.12
C MET A 26 28.01 -8.04 7.04
N LEU A 27 28.10 -8.40 5.76
CA LEU A 27 27.92 -7.48 4.62
C LEU A 27 26.52 -7.56 3.99
N GLY A 28 25.73 -8.56 4.38
CA GLY A 28 24.33 -8.66 3.97
C GLY A 28 23.43 -7.70 4.76
N PRO A 29 22.31 -7.24 4.19
CA PRO A 29 21.31 -6.51 4.95
C PRO A 29 20.90 -7.35 6.16
N SER A 30 21.02 -6.77 7.36
CA SER A 30 20.78 -7.50 8.60
C SER A 30 19.35 -8.03 8.64
N LEU A 31 19.19 -9.35 8.77
CA LEU A 31 17.87 -9.99 8.94
C LEU A 31 17.16 -9.55 10.23
N LEU A 32 17.93 -8.98 11.17
CA LEU A 32 17.43 -8.43 12.43
C LEU A 32 17.05 -6.95 12.33
N THR A 33 17.31 -6.28 11.19
CA THR A 33 16.75 -4.94 10.98
C THR A 33 15.23 -5.10 10.84
N PRO A 34 14.44 -4.55 11.78
CA PRO A 34 12.99 -4.69 11.72
C PRO A 34 12.48 -4.00 10.45
N ARG A 35 11.93 -4.79 9.52
CA ARG A 35 11.19 -4.35 8.32
C ARG A 35 10.04 -3.37 8.61
N ARG A 36 9.74 -3.11 9.89
CA ARG A 36 8.69 -2.18 10.35
C ARG A 36 9.08 -0.70 10.27
N ALA A 37 10.37 -0.35 10.29
CA ALA A 37 10.79 1.05 10.26
C ALA A 37 10.43 1.74 8.92
N THR A 38 10.48 1.01 7.80
CA THR A 38 10.13 1.55 6.48
C THR A 38 8.63 1.58 6.20
N ALA A 39 7.84 0.70 6.83
CA ALA A 39 6.39 0.68 6.68
C ALA A 39 5.72 1.92 7.31
N ALA A 40 6.26 2.43 8.42
CA ALA A 40 5.72 3.62 9.08
C ALA A 40 5.99 4.90 8.26
N GLN A 41 7.18 5.01 7.65
CA GLN A 41 7.56 6.14 6.79
C GLN A 41 6.78 6.14 5.46
N ALA A 42 6.59 4.97 4.84
CA ALA A 42 5.74 4.82 3.65
C ALA A 42 4.25 5.08 3.97
N ALA A 43 3.79 4.74 5.17
CA ALA A 43 2.44 5.05 5.61
C ALA A 43 2.22 6.55 5.82
N THR A 44 3.21 7.30 6.34
CA THR A 44 3.11 8.75 6.50
C THR A 44 3.09 9.50 5.16
N GLU A 45 3.90 9.10 4.17
CA GLU A 45 3.85 9.72 2.83
C GLU A 45 2.56 9.37 2.07
N ALA A 46 2.06 8.15 2.23
CA ALA A 46 0.78 7.73 1.68
C ALA A 46 -0.44 8.39 2.39
N VAL A 47 -0.25 9.08 3.52
CA VAL A 47 -1.33 9.84 4.19
C VAL A 47 -1.42 11.27 3.63
N ILE A 48 -0.31 11.83 3.13
CA ILE A 48 -0.25 13.20 2.63
C ILE A 48 -0.92 13.32 1.25
N SER A 49 -0.70 12.36 0.35
CA SER A 49 -1.40 12.31 -0.94
C SER A 49 -1.47 10.90 -1.51
N LYS A 50 -2.68 10.38 -1.71
CA LYS A 50 -2.94 9.17 -2.49
C LYS A 50 -3.58 9.56 -3.82
N GLU A 51 -2.80 9.45 -4.88
CA GLU A 51 -3.31 9.68 -6.24
C GLU A 51 -3.63 8.34 -6.92
N GLY A 52 -4.68 8.30 -7.73
CA GLY A 52 -4.96 7.15 -8.60
C GLY A 52 -5.68 5.97 -7.96
N ILE A 53 -6.36 6.17 -6.82
CA ILE A 53 -7.16 5.11 -6.17
C ILE A 53 -8.27 4.67 -7.14
N LEU A 54 -8.28 3.40 -7.53
CA LEU A 54 -9.33 2.86 -8.40
C LEU A 54 -10.62 2.66 -7.59
N THR A 55 -11.69 3.30 -8.04
CA THR A 55 -13.03 3.12 -7.47
C THR A 55 -14.09 3.28 -8.56
N GLY A 56 -15.35 3.02 -8.24
CA GLY A 56 -16.45 3.03 -9.21
C GLY A 56 -17.70 3.70 -8.66
N SER A 57 -18.47 4.30 -9.56
CA SER A 57 -19.80 4.85 -9.30
C SER A 57 -20.74 4.47 -10.43
N HIS A 58 -22.03 4.77 -10.28
CA HIS A 58 -23.00 4.67 -11.38
C HIS A 58 -22.67 5.55 -12.61
N TRP A 59 -21.75 6.52 -12.50
CA TRP A 59 -21.25 7.30 -13.64
C TRP A 59 -19.96 6.76 -14.25
N GLY A 60 -19.51 5.57 -13.83
CA GLY A 60 -18.34 4.88 -14.37
C GLY A 60 -17.23 4.64 -13.36
N ALA A 61 -16.15 4.00 -13.83
CA ALA A 61 -14.93 3.78 -13.08
C ALA A 61 -14.07 5.06 -13.05
N ILE A 62 -13.46 5.34 -11.90
CA ILE A 62 -12.69 6.56 -11.67
C ILE A 62 -11.38 6.29 -10.92
N ARG A 63 -10.42 7.16 -11.16
CA ARG A 63 -9.19 7.35 -10.39
C ARG A 63 -9.41 8.49 -9.42
N ALA A 64 -9.56 8.18 -8.13
CA ALA A 64 -9.71 9.18 -7.09
C ALA A 64 -8.35 9.71 -6.64
N THR A 65 -8.25 11.04 -6.50
CA THR A 65 -7.13 11.74 -5.89
C THR A 65 -7.54 12.26 -4.51
N VAL A 66 -6.83 11.80 -3.49
CA VAL A 66 -7.01 12.19 -2.09
C VAL A 66 -5.78 12.96 -1.64
N LYS A 67 -5.98 14.17 -1.11
CA LYS A 67 -4.93 15.01 -0.52
C LYS A 67 -5.33 15.35 0.89
N ASP A 68 -4.40 15.21 1.84
CA ASP A 68 -4.64 15.48 3.27
C ASP A 68 -5.89 14.77 3.82
N GLY A 69 -6.14 13.54 3.37
CA GLY A 69 -7.32 12.76 3.75
C GLY A 69 -8.65 13.22 3.12
N ARG A 70 -8.66 14.26 2.27
CA ARG A 70 -9.85 14.76 1.58
C ARG A 70 -9.89 14.30 0.13
N PHE A 71 -11.07 13.92 -0.35
CA PHE A 71 -11.27 13.61 -1.77
C PHE A 71 -11.40 14.90 -2.57
N VAL A 72 -10.46 15.16 -3.47
CA VAL A 72 -10.33 16.45 -4.17
C VAL A 72 -10.68 16.36 -5.64
N ALA A 73 -10.35 15.25 -6.30
CA ALA A 73 -10.58 15.11 -7.74
C ALA A 73 -10.87 13.66 -8.14
N ALA A 74 -11.74 13.51 -9.14
CA ALA A 74 -12.00 12.24 -9.81
C ALA A 74 -11.58 12.36 -11.27
N LYS A 75 -10.68 11.48 -11.71
CA LYS A 75 -10.34 11.34 -13.13
C LYS A 75 -11.08 10.11 -13.69
N PRO A 76 -11.59 10.16 -14.92
CA PRO A 76 -12.14 8.97 -15.55
C PRO A 76 -11.09 7.86 -15.69
N PHE A 77 -11.55 6.62 -15.70
CA PHE A 77 -10.68 5.46 -15.87
C PHE A 77 -10.06 5.43 -17.27
N GLU A 78 -8.81 4.97 -17.37
CA GLU A 78 -8.01 5.10 -18.60
C GLU A 78 -8.56 4.29 -19.78
N LEU A 79 -9.33 3.23 -19.50
CA LEU A 79 -9.95 2.37 -20.52
C LEU A 79 -11.38 2.81 -20.89
N ASP A 80 -11.92 3.85 -20.26
CA ASP A 80 -13.22 4.40 -20.63
C ASP A 80 -13.07 5.35 -21.83
N LYS A 81 -13.62 4.94 -22.98
CA LYS A 81 -13.54 5.70 -24.23
C LYS A 81 -14.46 6.93 -24.25
N TYR A 82 -15.56 6.92 -23.48
CA TYR A 82 -16.57 7.98 -23.50
C TYR A 82 -17.01 8.36 -22.08
N PRO A 83 -16.12 8.98 -21.30
CA PRO A 83 -16.41 9.28 -19.91
C PRO A 83 -17.47 10.37 -19.75
N SER A 84 -18.29 10.23 -18.71
CA SER A 84 -19.30 11.24 -18.37
C SER A 84 -18.68 12.49 -17.75
N LYS A 85 -19.17 13.66 -18.16
CA LYS A 85 -18.79 14.96 -17.57
C LYS A 85 -19.16 15.07 -16.08
N MET A 86 -20.13 14.27 -15.62
CA MET A 86 -20.59 14.25 -14.23
C MET A 86 -19.52 13.78 -13.24
N ILE A 87 -18.51 13.03 -13.70
CA ILE A 87 -17.42 12.52 -12.85
C ILE A 87 -16.71 13.66 -12.11
N ALA A 88 -16.59 14.84 -12.73
CA ALA A 88 -15.95 16.00 -12.11
C ALA A 88 -16.67 16.49 -10.84
N GLY A 89 -17.98 16.25 -10.70
CA GLY A 89 -18.78 16.66 -9.53
C GLY A 89 -18.77 15.67 -8.37
N LEU A 90 -18.11 14.51 -8.51
CA LEU A 90 -18.06 13.48 -7.47
C LEU A 90 -17.47 13.97 -6.13
N PRO A 91 -16.39 14.77 -6.09
CA PRO A 91 -15.87 15.33 -4.84
C PRO A 91 -16.90 16.20 -4.10
N ASP A 92 -17.70 16.98 -4.84
CA ASP A 92 -18.71 17.85 -4.26
C ASP A 92 -19.84 17.05 -3.61
N HIS A 93 -20.24 15.90 -4.18
CA HIS A 93 -21.25 15.03 -3.55
C HIS A 93 -20.85 14.55 -2.14
N VAL A 94 -19.54 14.38 -1.91
CA VAL A 94 -19.02 13.96 -0.60
C VAL A 94 -18.97 15.14 0.37
N HIS A 95 -18.58 16.32 -0.11
CA HIS A 95 -18.23 17.47 0.74
C HIS A 95 -19.22 18.65 0.68
N ASN A 96 -20.40 18.48 0.08
CA ASN A 96 -21.43 19.51 -0.03
C ASN A 96 -21.93 19.99 1.36
N ALA A 97 -22.27 21.28 1.47
CA ALA A 97 -22.94 21.87 2.63
C ALA A 97 -24.28 21.19 3.00
N ALA A 98 -25.00 20.64 2.02
CA ALA A 98 -26.27 19.93 2.23
C ALA A 98 -26.09 18.49 2.78
N ARG A 99 -24.85 18.04 3.05
CA ARG A 99 -24.59 16.71 3.58
C ARG A 99 -25.21 16.54 4.96
N ILE A 100 -26.04 15.50 5.11
CA ILE A 100 -26.66 15.15 6.40
C ILE A 100 -25.55 14.80 7.40
N ARG A 101 -25.45 15.59 8.48
CA ARG A 101 -24.39 15.45 9.51
C ARG A 101 -24.78 14.52 10.65
N TYR A 102 -26.06 14.47 11.00
CA TYR A 102 -26.57 13.74 12.15
C TYR A 102 -27.91 13.07 11.81
N PRO A 103 -28.26 11.96 12.48
CA PRO A 103 -29.61 11.42 12.43
C PRO A 103 -30.62 12.46 12.96
N MET A 104 -31.75 12.61 12.28
CA MET A 104 -32.81 13.54 12.66
C MET A 104 -34.16 12.83 12.62
N VAL A 105 -35.08 13.24 13.49
CA VAL A 105 -36.45 12.74 13.53
C VAL A 105 -37.40 13.91 13.30
N ARG A 106 -38.42 13.71 12.46
CA ARG A 106 -39.46 14.72 12.22
C ARG A 106 -40.27 14.90 13.50
N VAL A 107 -40.50 16.16 13.89
CA VAL A 107 -41.42 16.47 15.01
C VAL A 107 -42.83 16.02 14.67
N GLU A 108 -43.55 15.49 15.66
CA GLU A 108 -44.98 15.26 15.50
C GLU A 108 -45.73 16.60 15.45
N LEU A 109 -46.71 16.69 14.56
CA LEU A 109 -47.71 17.75 14.59
C LEU A 109 -48.88 17.17 15.39
N ALA A 110 -49.08 17.66 16.62
CA ALA A 110 -50.30 17.35 17.36
C ALA A 110 -51.50 17.93 16.58
N ALA A 111 -52.46 17.06 16.26
CA ALA A 111 -53.75 17.40 15.65
C ALA A 111 -54.76 17.78 16.73
#